data_AF-A0A328N1H5-F1
#
_entry.id   AF-A0A328N1H5-F1
#
_cell.length_a   1.000
_cell.length_b   1.000
_cell.length_c   1.000
_cell.angle_alpha   90.00
_cell.angle_beta   90.00
_cell.angle_gamma   90.00
#
_symmetry.space_group_name_H-M   'P 1'
#
loop_
_entity.id
_entity.type
_entity.pdbx_description
1 polymer ?
#
loop_
_entity_poly.entity_id
_entity_poly.type
_entity_poly.pdbx_seq_one_letter_code
_entity_poly.pdbx_strand_id
1 'polypeptide(L)' 'MRVREVNRWQDVRLDADDFAALGGDLEATGAVRTAPVGTGTGRLMRQRAAVDFAVRWLARNRTTEDV' A
#
# COMPACT_ATOMS: atom_id res chain seq x y z
N MET A 1 -34.28 -7.86 -22.36
CA MET A 1 -33.61 -6.59 -21.97
C MET A 1 -33.31 -6.68 -20.48
N ARG A 2 -32.05 -6.55 -20.03
CA ARG A 2 -31.72 -6.53 -18.60
C ARG A 2 -31.47 -5.08 -18.17
N VAL A 3 -32.13 -4.65 -17.11
CA VAL A 3 -31.91 -3.33 -16.50
C VAL A 3 -30.63 -3.40 -15.66
N ARG A 4 -29.82 -2.33 -15.69
CA ARG A 4 -28.74 -2.07 -14.73
C ARG A 4 -29.25 -1.07 -13.71
N GLU A 5 -28.96 -1.32 -12.44
CA GLU A 5 -29.30 -0.45 -11.32
C GLU A 5 -28.00 0.09 -10.68
N VAL A 6 -28.04 1.33 -10.21
CA VAL A 6 -26.90 2.01 -9.58
C VAL A 6 -27.15 2.07 -8.07
N ASN A 7 -26.24 1.49 -7.30
CA ASN A 7 -26.24 1.59 -5.84
C ASN A 7 -25.26 2.65 -5.35
N ARG A 8 -25.56 3.22 -4.17
CA ARG A 8 -24.64 4.08 -3.42
C ARG A 8 -24.18 3.36 -2.15
N TRP A 9 -22.92 3.53 -1.80
CA TRP A 9 -22.32 2.99 -0.57
C TRP A 9 -21.27 3.97 -0.02
N GLN A 10 -20.96 3.82 1.27
CA GLN A 10 -19.83 4.49 1.91
C GLN A 10 -18.60 3.58 1.84
N ASP A 11 -17.43 4.19 1.70
CA ASP A 11 -16.17 3.48 1.61
C ASP A 11 -15.04 4.33 2.20
N VAL A 12 -13.88 3.72 2.41
CA VAL A 12 -12.66 4.44 2.79
C VAL A 12 -12.14 5.25 1.62
N ARG A 13 -11.62 6.45 1.91
CA ARG A 13 -10.91 7.23 0.91
C ARG A 13 -9.52 6.65 0.74
N LEU A 14 -9.27 6.00 -0.38
CA LEU A 14 -7.95 5.43 -0.69
C LEU A 14 -7.00 6.56 -1.09
N ASP A 15 -5.86 6.59 -0.43
CA ASP A 15 -4.75 7.50 -0.71
C ASP A 15 -3.44 6.71 -0.69
N ALA A 16 -2.66 6.84 -1.75
CA ALA A 16 -1.41 6.14 -1.99
C ALA A 16 -0.23 7.10 -2.21
N ASP A 17 -0.40 8.40 -1.98
CA ASP A 17 0.64 9.41 -2.26
C ASP A 17 1.90 9.19 -1.41
N ASP A 18 1.75 8.67 -0.20
CA ASP A 18 2.84 8.35 0.74
C ASP A 18 3.42 6.94 0.57
N PHE A 19 2.93 6.13 -0.39
CA PHE A 19 3.38 4.74 -0.55
C PHE A 19 4.85 4.64 -0.99
N ALA A 20 5.38 5.67 -1.66
CA ALA A 20 6.80 5.71 -1.99
C ALA A 20 7.68 5.79 -0.73
N ALA A 21 7.30 6.63 0.24
CA ALA A 21 8.00 6.74 1.52
C ALA A 21 7.83 5.47 2.36
N LEU A 22 6.59 4.96 2.48
CA LEU A 22 6.29 3.71 3.17
C LEU A 22 7.11 2.54 2.60
N GLY A 23 7.17 2.42 1.26
CA GLY A 23 7.93 1.40 0.56
C GLY A 23 9.43 1.50 0.82
N GLY A 24 9.98 2.72 0.80
CA GLY A 24 11.38 2.99 1.13
C GLY A 24 11.74 2.56 2.55
N ASP A 25 10.89 2.87 3.53
CA ASP A 25 11.12 2.48 4.92
C ASP A 25 11.00 0.96 5.12
N LEU A 26 10.10 0.30 4.39
CA LEU A 26 10.00 -1.17 4.40
C LEU A 26 11.24 -1.83 3.78
N GLU A 27 11.76 -1.29 2.67
CA GLU A 27 13.00 -1.76 2.06
C GLU A 27 14.19 -1.61 3.01
N ALA A 28 14.25 -0.48 3.75
CA ALA A 28 15.30 -0.22 4.74
C ALA A 28 15.31 -1.23 5.90
N THR A 29 14.20 -1.93 6.19
CA THR A 29 14.20 -3.00 7.21
C THR A 29 14.84 -4.30 6.73
N GLY A 30 15.18 -4.43 5.44
CA GLY A 30 15.66 -5.67 4.84
C GLY A 30 14.57 -6.74 4.62
N ALA A 31 13.29 -6.39 4.78
CA ALA A 31 12.17 -7.33 4.58
C ALA A 31 11.84 -7.56 3.10
N VAL A 32 12.40 -6.76 2.20
CA VAL A 32 12.20 -6.82 0.75
C VAL A 32 13.44 -7.40 0.09
N ARG A 33 13.23 -8.44 -0.74
CA ARG A 33 14.26 -8.98 -1.63
C ARG A 33 14.16 -8.29 -2.97
N THR A 34 15.23 -7.63 -3.38
CA THR A 34 15.31 -6.91 -4.66
C THR A 34 16.23 -7.66 -5.62
N ALA A 35 15.77 -7.90 -6.85
CA ALA A 35 16.56 -8.58 -7.88
C ALA A 35 16.08 -8.17 -9.29
N PRO A 36 16.92 -8.30 -10.33
CA PRO A 36 16.49 -8.13 -11.71
C PRO A 36 15.40 -9.14 -12.11
N VAL A 37 14.41 -8.69 -12.87
CA VAL A 37 13.37 -9.53 -13.50
C VAL A 37 13.20 -9.07 -14.94
N GLY A 38 13.80 -9.83 -15.87
CA GLY A 38 13.91 -9.39 -17.26
C GLY A 38 14.71 -8.08 -17.36
N THR A 39 14.12 -7.05 -17.97
CA THR A 39 14.68 -5.70 -18.07
C THR A 39 14.33 -4.81 -16.86
N GLY A 40 13.54 -5.30 -15.91
CA GLY A 40 13.06 -4.54 -14.75
C GLY A 40 13.71 -4.95 -13.43
N THR A 41 13.30 -4.28 -12.35
CA THR A 41 13.65 -4.63 -10.96
C THR A 41 12.43 -5.21 -10.26
N GLY A 42 12.52 -6.47 -9.86
CA GLY A 42 11.53 -7.14 -9.03
C GLY A 42 11.77 -6.90 -7.54
N ARG A 43 10.68 -6.83 -6.79
CA ARG A 43 10.66 -6.75 -5.33
C ARG A 43 9.76 -7.84 -4.77
N LEU A 44 10.30 -8.68 -3.89
CA LEU A 44 9.58 -9.79 -3.26
C LEU A 44 9.59 -9.64 -1.74
N MET A 45 8.41 -9.76 -1.15
CA MET A 45 8.18 -9.64 0.30
C MET A 45 7.02 -10.53 0.72
N ARG A 46 6.96 -10.92 2.00
CA ARG A 46 5.76 -11.59 2.52
C ARG A 46 4.67 -10.55 2.73
N GLN A 47 3.54 -10.71 2.05
CA GLN A 47 2.41 -9.77 2.13
C GLN A 47 2.02 -9.44 3.57
N ARG A 48 1.88 -10.46 4.44
CA ARG A 48 1.55 -10.23 5.86
C ARG A 48 2.55 -9.31 6.56
N ALA A 49 3.84 -9.52 6.36
CA ALA A 49 4.87 -8.68 6.97
C ALA A 49 4.83 -7.24 6.44
N ALA A 50 4.57 -7.07 5.13
CA ALA A 50 4.43 -5.75 4.51
C ALA A 50 3.18 -5.01 5.02
N VAL A 51 2.04 -5.69 5.14
CA VAL A 51 0.80 -5.11 5.68
C VAL A 51 0.93 -4.77 7.16
N ASP A 52 1.50 -5.66 7.98
CA ASP A 52 1.74 -5.40 9.40
C ASP A 52 2.66 -4.19 9.61
N PHE A 53 3.67 -4.04 8.74
CA PHE A 53 4.52 -2.86 8.73
C PHE A 53 3.73 -1.61 8.35
N ALA A 54 2.96 -1.66 7.24
CA ALA A 54 2.17 -0.56 6.74
C ALA A 54 1.17 -0.03 7.78
N VAL A 55 0.46 -0.92 8.50
CA VAL A 55 -0.49 -0.51 9.56
C VAL A 55 0.21 0.36 10.61
N ARG A 56 1.38 -0.07 11.10
CA ARG A 56 2.15 0.70 12.09
C ARG A 56 2.74 1.97 11.50
N TRP A 57 3.14 1.94 10.23
CA TRP A 57 3.70 3.09 9.54
C TRP A 57 2.65 4.18 9.33
N LEU A 58 1.48 3.83 8.80
CA LEU A 58 0.40 4.77 8.55
C LEU A 58 -0.10 5.40 9.85
N ALA A 59 -0.24 4.62 10.93
CA ALA A 59 -0.64 5.13 12.24
C ALA A 59 0.34 6.17 12.85
N ARG A 60 1.61 6.17 12.42
CA ARG A 60 2.61 7.15 12.87
C ARG A 60 2.73 8.36 11.95
N ASN A 61 2.46 8.19 10.66
CA ASN A 61 2.79 9.17 9.63
C ASN A 61 1.57 9.90 9.06
N ARG A 62 0.36 9.36 9.22
CA ARG A 62 -0.89 10.05 8.87
C ARG A 62 -1.54 10.61 10.13
N THR A 63 -1.85 11.90 10.11
CA THR A 63 -2.66 12.55 11.14
C THR A 63 -4.11 12.65 10.69
N THR A 64 -5.05 12.66 11.64
CA THR A 64 -6.50 12.66 11.35
C THR A 64 -7.00 13.94 10.65
N GLU A 65 -6.17 14.99 10.58
CA GLU A 65 -6.52 16.26 9.91
C GLU A 65 -6.43 16.20 8.37
N ASP A 66 -5.87 15.14 7.78
CA ASP A 66 -5.80 14.95 6.32
C ASP A 66 -7.09 14.31 5.71
N VAL A 67 -8.22 14.34 6.43
CA VAL A 67 -9.50 13.71 6.03
C VAL A 67 -10.57 14.74 5.68
#